data_AF-A0A655RC27-F1
#
_entry.id   AF-A0A655RC27-F1
#
_cell.length_a   1.000
_cell.length_b   1.000
_cell.length_c   1.000
_cell.angle_alpha   90.00
_cell.angle_beta   90.00
_cell.angle_gamma   90.00
#
_symmetry.space_group_name_H-M   'P 1'
#
loop_
_entity.id
_entity.type
_entity.pdbx_description
1 polymer ?
#
loop_
_entity_poly.entity_id
_entity_poly.type
_entity_poly.pdbx_seq_one_letter_code
_entity_poly.pdbx_strand_id
1 'polypeptide(L)'
;MELLLTIGIPTAGYAFADVIHVSGPLAMVVSGIMIGNWTRFIGFSKESEEHLDHFWELVDEFLNGVLFLLIGMSMLLFEFHQEDWILMAFAVPLVLCGRYLSVFVSYIGFKRYRSYNPWSIRILTWGGLRGGLALAMALSIPSGIMVIPEKLIDVKELILVMTYAVVVFSILVQGSTITPMIEKAKKAEKALQAERNTDNQSPMPQQEQQH
;
A
#
# COMPACT_ATOMS: atom_id res chain seq x y z
N MET A 1 -13.88 -1.27 -27.93
CA MET A 1 -12.47 -1.48 -28.35
C MET A 1 -11.48 -1.02 -27.29
N GLU A 2 -11.76 0.09 -26.59
CA GLU A 2 -10.89 0.65 -25.55
C GLU A 2 -10.52 -0.38 -24.47
N LEU A 3 -11.49 -1.15 -23.95
CA LEU A 3 -11.24 -2.24 -22.99
C LEU A 3 -10.27 -3.33 -23.48
N LEU A 4 -10.34 -3.70 -24.76
CA LEU A 4 -9.42 -4.69 -25.34
C LEU A 4 -8.01 -4.13 -25.46
N LEU A 5 -7.88 -2.84 -25.73
CA LEU A 5 -6.58 -2.15 -25.76
C LEU A 5 -6.00 -2.03 -24.34
N THR A 6 -6.81 -1.70 -23.34
CA THR A 6 -6.31 -1.56 -21.96
C THR A 6 -5.88 -2.89 -21.35
N ILE A 7 -6.45 -4.02 -21.75
CA ILE A 7 -5.97 -5.36 -21.34
C ILE A 7 -4.81 -5.84 -22.24
N GLY A 8 -4.92 -5.60 -23.54
CA GLY A 8 -3.95 -6.06 -24.53
C GLY A 8 -2.58 -5.39 -24.38
N ILE A 9 -2.55 -4.07 -24.14
CA ILE A 9 -1.30 -3.30 -24.02
C ILE A 9 -0.46 -3.80 -22.84
N PRO A 10 -0.98 -3.91 -21.60
CA PRO A 10 -0.21 -4.43 -20.47
C PRO A 10 0.19 -5.90 -20.64
N THR A 11 -0.68 -6.72 -21.23
CA THR A 11 -0.38 -8.14 -21.43
C THR A 11 0.75 -8.35 -22.44
N ALA A 12 0.66 -7.66 -23.60
CA ALA A 12 1.70 -7.71 -24.62
C ALA A 12 2.99 -7.03 -24.13
N GLY A 13 2.86 -5.91 -23.40
CA GLY A 13 3.99 -5.20 -22.80
C GLY A 13 4.72 -6.03 -21.76
N TYR A 14 4.00 -6.82 -20.94
CA TYR A 14 4.60 -7.74 -19.99
C TYR A 14 5.41 -8.83 -20.70
N ALA A 15 4.85 -9.46 -21.73
CA ALA A 15 5.56 -10.46 -22.53
C ALA A 15 6.80 -9.87 -23.22
N PHE A 16 6.70 -8.64 -23.74
CA PHE A 16 7.84 -7.94 -24.33
C PHE A 16 8.93 -7.62 -23.31
N ALA A 17 8.54 -7.19 -22.10
CA ALA A 17 9.47 -6.92 -21.00
C ALA A 17 10.24 -8.18 -20.58
N ASP A 18 9.60 -9.34 -20.59
CA ASP A 18 10.22 -10.62 -20.28
C ASP A 18 11.33 -10.98 -21.28
N VAL A 19 11.10 -10.74 -22.58
CA VAL A 19 12.09 -10.98 -23.66
C VAL A 19 13.36 -10.14 -23.49
N ILE A 20 13.22 -8.90 -23.02
CA ILE A 20 14.36 -8.00 -22.78
C ILE A 20 14.93 -8.12 -21.36
N HIS A 21 14.47 -9.10 -20.57
CA HIS A 21 14.91 -9.37 -19.19
C HIS A 21 14.79 -8.17 -18.24
N VAL A 22 13.75 -7.34 -18.40
CA VAL A 22 13.43 -6.26 -17.45
C VAL A 22 12.22 -6.63 -16.58
N SER A 23 12.00 -5.91 -15.48
CA SER A 23 10.84 -6.14 -14.62
C SER A 23 9.53 -5.83 -15.35
N GLY A 24 8.83 -6.88 -15.79
CA GLY A 24 7.50 -6.79 -16.41
C GLY A 24 6.50 -5.96 -15.60
N PRO A 25 6.28 -6.26 -14.30
CA PRO A 25 5.34 -5.49 -13.48
C PRO A 25 5.69 -4.00 -13.40
N LEU A 26 6.97 -3.66 -13.19
CA LEU A 26 7.41 -2.26 -13.10
C LEU A 26 7.23 -1.53 -14.43
N ALA A 27 7.59 -2.17 -15.54
CA ALA A 27 7.41 -1.61 -16.88
C ALA A 27 5.93 -1.30 -17.16
N MET A 28 5.01 -2.17 -16.72
CA MET A 28 3.57 -1.96 -16.89
C MET A 28 3.04 -0.83 -16.00
N VAL A 29 3.55 -0.69 -14.77
CA VAL A 29 3.21 0.46 -13.91
C VAL A 29 3.63 1.77 -14.56
N VAL A 30 4.87 1.85 -15.07
CA VAL A 30 5.36 3.06 -15.77
C VAL A 30 4.50 3.36 -17.00
N SER A 31 4.20 2.33 -17.80
CA SER A 31 3.34 2.46 -18.98
C SER A 31 1.93 2.94 -18.61
N GLY A 32 1.35 2.39 -17.54
CA GLY A 32 0.04 2.80 -17.02
C GLY A 32 0.02 4.25 -16.53
N ILE A 33 1.07 4.69 -15.83
CA ILE A 33 1.21 6.10 -15.40
C ILE A 33 1.34 7.03 -16.63
N MET A 34 2.14 6.63 -17.63
CA MET A 34 2.30 7.42 -18.87
C MET A 34 0.98 7.53 -19.63
N ILE A 35 0.28 6.41 -19.83
CA ILE A 35 -1.02 6.37 -20.51
C ILE A 35 -2.05 7.16 -19.71
N GLY A 36 -2.15 6.97 -18.39
CA GLY A 36 -3.09 7.70 -17.54
C GLY A 36 -2.86 9.22 -17.57
N ASN A 37 -1.59 9.66 -17.55
CA ASN A 37 -1.27 11.08 -17.70
C ASN A 37 -1.62 11.60 -19.10
N TRP A 38 -1.31 10.83 -20.15
CA TRP A 38 -1.54 11.21 -21.55
C TRP A 38 -3.03 11.28 -21.92
N THR A 39 -3.82 10.33 -21.42
CA THR A 39 -5.28 10.25 -21.58
C THR A 39 -5.97 11.51 -21.05
N ARG A 40 -5.46 12.10 -19.95
CA ARG A 40 -5.96 13.36 -19.41
C ARG A 40 -5.81 14.55 -20.37
N PHE A 41 -4.82 14.52 -21.28
CA PHE A 41 -4.58 15.59 -22.25
C PHE A 41 -5.35 15.39 -23.57
N ILE A 42 -5.62 14.15 -23.98
CA ILE A 42 -6.26 13.84 -25.28
C ILE A 42 -7.79 13.80 -25.19
N GLY A 43 -8.36 13.60 -24.00
CA GLY A 43 -9.79 13.73 -23.76
C GLY A 43 -10.58 12.52 -24.27
N PHE A 44 -10.72 11.49 -23.43
CA PHE A 44 -11.80 10.53 -23.62
C PHE A 44 -13.16 11.20 -23.34
N SER A 45 -14.22 10.65 -23.95
CA SER A 45 -15.58 10.93 -23.48
C SER A 45 -15.69 10.48 -22.02
N LYS A 46 -16.33 11.28 -21.17
CA LYS A 46 -16.51 10.97 -19.73
C LYS A 46 -17.15 9.59 -19.50
N GLU A 47 -18.04 9.19 -20.40
CA GLU A 47 -18.71 7.89 -20.37
C GLU A 47 -17.75 6.71 -20.61
N SER A 48 -16.77 6.88 -21.52
CA SER A 48 -15.73 5.85 -21.76
C SER A 48 -14.75 5.74 -20.59
N GLU A 49 -14.39 6.86 -19.96
CA GLU A 49 -13.53 6.88 -18.78
C GLU A 49 -14.19 6.14 -17.60
N GLU A 50 -15.45 6.46 -17.31
CA GLU A 50 -16.23 5.82 -16.24
C GLU A 50 -16.40 4.31 -16.46
N HIS A 51 -16.68 3.88 -17.70
CA HIS A 51 -16.74 2.45 -18.03
C HIS A 51 -15.39 1.73 -17.87
N LEU A 52 -14.28 2.38 -18.23
CA LEU A 52 -12.94 1.82 -18.05
C LEU A 52 -12.60 1.69 -16.57
N ASP A 53 -12.87 2.73 -15.78
CA ASP A 53 -12.59 2.75 -14.34
C ASP A 53 -13.39 1.67 -13.61
N HIS A 54 -14.71 1.59 -13.86
CA HIS A 54 -15.53 0.53 -13.27
C HIS A 54 -15.09 -0.87 -13.69
N PHE A 55 -14.74 -1.07 -14.96
CA PHE A 55 -14.24 -2.37 -15.39
C PHE A 55 -12.96 -2.76 -14.65
N TRP A 56 -12.00 -1.85 -14.52
CA TRP A 56 -10.75 -2.12 -13.82
C TRP A 56 -10.94 -2.30 -12.32
N GLU A 57 -11.85 -1.56 -11.70
CA GLU A 57 -12.24 -1.76 -10.30
C GLU A 57 -12.80 -3.17 -10.08
N LEU A 58 -13.71 -3.62 -10.95
CA LEU A 58 -14.26 -4.98 -10.88
C LEU A 58 -13.20 -6.05 -11.10
N VAL A 59 -12.27 -5.84 -12.04
CA VAL A 59 -11.15 -6.77 -12.28
C VAL A 59 -10.20 -6.82 -11.08
N ASP A 60 -9.86 -5.67 -10.49
CA ASP A 60 -9.01 -5.60 -9.29
C ASP A 60 -9.68 -6.30 -8.11
N GLU A 61 -10.96 -6.04 -7.85
CA GLU A 61 -11.72 -6.69 -6.78
C GLU A 61 -11.80 -8.20 -7.00
N PHE A 62 -12.07 -8.65 -8.23
CA PHE A 62 -12.12 -10.06 -8.59
C PHE A 62 -10.77 -10.76 -8.40
N LEU A 63 -9.69 -10.21 -8.97
CA LEU A 63 -8.35 -10.78 -8.86
C LEU A 63 -7.84 -10.80 -7.42
N ASN A 64 -8.14 -9.75 -6.66
CA ASN A 64 -7.80 -9.67 -5.24
C ASN A 64 -8.58 -10.74 -4.43
N GLY A 65 -9.87 -10.94 -4.73
CA GLY A 65 -10.68 -12.02 -4.15
C GLY A 65 -10.13 -13.41 -4.45
N VAL A 66 -9.77 -13.67 -5.71
CA VAL A 66 -9.14 -14.93 -6.14
C VAL A 66 -7.81 -15.14 -5.44
N LEU A 67 -6.99 -14.10 -5.29
CA LEU A 67 -5.71 -14.17 -4.59
C LEU A 67 -5.90 -14.56 -3.12
N PHE A 68 -6.84 -13.92 -2.41
CA PHE A 68 -7.16 -14.29 -1.03
C PHE A 68 -7.68 -15.72 -0.92
N LEU A 69 -8.52 -16.17 -1.86
CA LEU A 69 -9.02 -17.54 -1.91
C LEU A 69 -7.88 -18.56 -2.09
N LEU A 70 -6.98 -18.33 -3.06
CA LEU A 70 -5.85 -19.23 -3.35
C LEU A 70 -4.90 -19.34 -2.15
N ILE A 71 -4.65 -18.23 -1.46
CA ILE A 71 -3.79 -18.23 -0.27
C ILE A 71 -4.47 -18.95 0.90
N GLY A 72 -5.77 -18.67 1.12
CA GLY A 72 -6.55 -19.36 2.15
C GLY A 72 -6.56 -20.87 1.92
N MET A 73 -6.71 -21.31 0.67
CA MET A 73 -6.61 -22.71 0.29
C MET A 73 -5.19 -23.27 0.49
N SER A 74 -4.15 -22.52 0.09
CA SER A 74 -2.75 -22.93 0.29
C SER A 74 -2.41 -23.13 1.76
N MET A 75 -3.01 -22.35 2.67
CA MET A 75 -2.78 -22.46 4.10
C MET A 75 -3.34 -23.74 4.72
N LEU A 76 -4.38 -24.34 4.13
CA LEU A 76 -4.94 -25.61 4.61
C LEU A 76 -4.00 -26.80 4.40
N LEU A 77 -3.01 -26.66 3.52
CA LEU A 77 -2.04 -27.69 3.21
C LEU A 77 -0.81 -27.64 4.13
N PHE A 78 -0.71 -26.63 4.99
CA PHE A 78 0.44 -26.46 5.90
C PHE A 78 0.19 -27.07 7.28
N GLU A 79 1.21 -27.75 7.79
CA GLU A 79 1.22 -28.28 9.15
C GLU A 79 1.87 -27.25 10.09
N PHE A 80 1.04 -26.52 10.83
CA PHE A 80 1.53 -25.53 11.78
C PHE A 80 2.24 -26.20 12.96
N HIS A 81 3.53 -25.94 13.10
CA HIS A 81 4.31 -26.34 14.26
C HIS A 81 4.28 -25.23 15.34
N GLN A 82 4.58 -25.58 16.60
CA GLN A 82 4.60 -24.58 17.70
C GLN A 82 5.59 -23.43 17.46
N GLU A 83 6.65 -23.64 16.68
CA GLU A 83 7.65 -22.61 16.41
C GLU A 83 7.17 -21.57 15.38
N ASP A 84 6.23 -21.94 14.51
CA ASP A 84 5.65 -21.01 13.52
C ASP A 84 4.83 -19.91 14.19
N TRP A 85 4.21 -20.22 15.34
CA TRP A 85 3.49 -19.24 16.14
C TRP A 85 4.42 -18.16 16.71
N ILE A 86 5.61 -18.55 17.14
CA ILE A 86 6.62 -17.62 17.67
C ILE A 86 7.15 -16.73 16.55
N LEU A 87 7.44 -17.32 15.38
CA LEU A 87 7.87 -16.58 14.21
C LEU A 87 6.80 -15.58 13.75
N MET A 88 5.55 -16.02 13.65
CA MET A 88 4.39 -15.20 13.31
C MET A 88 4.23 -14.02 14.29
N ALA A 89 4.38 -14.26 15.59
CA ALA A 89 4.31 -13.21 16.61
C ALA A 89 5.44 -12.19 16.49
N PHE A 90 6.64 -12.61 16.06
CA PHE A 90 7.79 -11.72 15.87
C PHE A 90 7.78 -10.98 14.52
N ALA A 91 7.18 -11.58 13.48
CA ALA A 91 7.05 -11.02 12.14
C ALA A 91 6.33 -9.67 12.13
N VAL A 92 5.22 -9.61 12.86
CA VAL A 92 4.32 -8.44 12.91
C VAL A 92 5.08 -7.21 13.43
N PRO A 93 5.65 -7.21 14.65
CA PRO A 93 6.38 -6.05 15.15
C PRO A 93 7.62 -5.74 14.30
N LEU A 94 8.34 -6.75 13.81
CA LEU A 94 9.53 -6.52 12.97
C LEU A 94 9.19 -5.75 11.69
N VAL A 95 8.15 -6.15 10.97
CA VAL A 95 7.74 -5.45 9.75
C VAL A 95 7.12 -4.08 10.05
N LEU A 96 6.35 -3.95 11.13
CA LEU A 96 5.82 -2.67 11.58
C LEU A 96 6.96 -1.68 11.89
N CYS A 97 7.99 -2.13 12.60
CA CYS A 97 9.17 -1.34 12.92
C CYS A 97 9.96 -0.94 11.67
N GLY A 98 10.21 -1.88 10.75
CA GLY A 98 10.89 -1.60 9.48
C GLY A 98 10.15 -0.53 8.66
N ARG A 99 8.82 -0.60 8.64
CA ARG A 99 7.99 0.42 7.98
C ARG A 99 8.06 1.77 8.67
N TYR A 100 7.91 1.81 9.99
CA TYR A 100 8.01 3.05 10.76
C TYR A 100 9.36 3.73 10.49
N LEU A 101 10.44 2.95 10.47
CA LEU A 101 11.77 3.45 10.16
C LEU A 101 11.87 3.99 8.72
N SER A 102 11.34 3.28 7.73
CA SER A 102 11.33 3.73 6.33
C SER A 102 10.57 5.06 6.13
N VAL A 103 9.41 5.19 6.76
CA VAL A 103 8.62 6.45 6.72
C VAL A 103 9.34 7.55 7.51
N PHE A 104 9.93 7.23 8.66
CA PHE A 104 10.68 8.17 9.49
C PHE A 104 11.93 8.72 8.79
N VAL A 105 12.68 7.85 8.09
CA VAL A 105 13.83 8.25 7.27
C VAL A 105 13.39 9.18 6.14
N SER A 106 12.30 8.85 5.45
CA SER A 106 11.72 9.71 4.42
C SER A 106 11.30 11.07 5.01
N TYR A 107 10.67 11.07 6.19
CA TYR A 107 10.28 12.29 6.88
C TYR A 107 11.47 13.18 7.24
N ILE A 108 12.57 12.62 7.74
CA ILE A 108 13.81 13.39 8.03
C ILE A 108 14.34 14.06 6.76
N GLY A 109 14.36 13.34 5.63
CA GLY A 109 14.78 13.89 4.34
C GLY A 109 13.90 15.07 3.88
N PHE A 110 12.58 14.95 4.02
CA PHE A 110 11.63 15.98 3.59
C PHE A 110 11.46 17.15 4.57
N LYS A 111 11.78 16.97 5.87
CA LYS A 111 11.75 18.03 6.88
C LYS A 111 12.65 19.22 6.50
N ARG A 112 13.67 19.01 5.66
CA ARG A 112 14.55 20.07 5.15
C ARG A 112 13.85 21.06 4.21
N TYR A 113 12.74 20.67 3.58
CA TYR A 113 12.05 21.44 2.53
C TYR A 113 10.57 21.75 2.83
N ARG A 114 9.89 21.05 3.76
CA ARG A 114 8.47 21.30 4.09
C ARG A 114 8.11 20.91 5.53
N SER A 115 7.40 21.79 6.26
CA SER A 115 6.75 21.41 7.53
C SER A 115 5.47 20.63 7.24
N TYR A 116 5.44 19.36 7.64
CA TYR A 116 4.24 18.51 7.61
C TYR A 116 3.60 18.44 9.01
N ASN A 117 2.26 18.33 9.04
CA ASN A 117 1.46 18.17 10.26
C ASN A 117 1.87 16.86 10.98
N PRO A 118 2.04 16.81 12.32
CA PRO A 118 2.52 15.60 13.03
C PRO A 118 1.66 14.36 12.83
N TRP A 119 0.38 14.54 12.48
CA TRP A 119 -0.56 13.45 12.19
C TRP A 119 -0.34 12.81 10.83
N SER A 120 0.28 13.51 9.86
CA SER A 120 0.54 12.97 8.52
C SER A 120 1.47 11.75 8.56
N ILE A 121 2.47 11.73 9.44
CA ILE A 121 3.38 10.58 9.59
C ILE A 121 2.61 9.37 10.11
N ARG A 122 1.75 9.58 11.12
CA ARG A 122 0.98 8.49 11.74
C ARG A 122 -0.03 7.93 10.74
N ILE A 123 -0.73 8.79 10.01
CA ILE A 123 -1.69 8.38 8.97
C ILE A 123 -0.98 7.72 7.79
N LEU A 124 0.17 8.22 7.33
CA LEU A 124 0.90 7.60 6.23
C LEU A 124 1.50 6.23 6.61
N THR A 125 1.96 6.09 7.85
CA THR A 125 2.50 4.82 8.36
C THR A 125 1.40 3.79 8.59
N TRP A 126 0.27 4.19 9.17
CA TRP A 126 -0.88 3.31 9.41
C TRP A 126 -1.80 3.15 8.20
N GLY A 127 -1.64 3.99 7.17
CA GLY A 127 -2.58 4.14 6.07
C GLY A 127 -2.38 3.20 4.89
N GLY A 128 -1.15 2.75 4.66
CA GLY A 128 -0.92 1.77 3.58
C GLY A 128 -1.25 0.38 4.09
N LEU A 129 -2.53 0.04 4.08
CA LEU A 129 -2.99 -1.33 4.33
C LEU A 129 -2.23 -2.28 3.40
N ARG A 130 -1.82 -3.44 3.92
CA ARG A 130 -1.09 -4.41 3.10
C ARG A 130 -2.01 -4.95 2.00
N GLY A 131 -1.57 -4.81 0.75
CA GLY A 131 -2.28 -5.36 -0.41
C GLY A 131 -1.95 -6.82 -0.67
N GLY A 132 -2.75 -7.46 -1.54
CA GLY A 132 -2.52 -8.81 -2.06
C GLY A 132 -1.16 -8.98 -2.75
N LEU A 133 -0.53 -7.89 -3.22
CA LEU A 133 0.76 -7.92 -3.90
C LEU A 133 1.88 -8.58 -3.07
N ALA A 134 1.96 -8.31 -1.77
CA ALA A 134 2.99 -8.91 -0.92
C ALA A 134 2.86 -10.45 -0.86
N LEU A 135 1.61 -10.94 -0.88
CA LEU A 135 1.32 -12.37 -0.90
C LEU A 135 1.58 -12.99 -2.27
N ALA A 136 1.26 -12.28 -3.36
CA ALA A 136 1.63 -12.72 -4.71
C ALA A 136 3.14 -12.91 -4.84
N MET A 137 3.94 -11.99 -4.29
CA MET A 137 5.40 -12.10 -4.26
C MET A 137 5.86 -13.32 -3.45
N ALA A 138 5.23 -13.58 -2.29
CA ALA A 138 5.53 -14.77 -1.49
C ALA A 138 5.19 -16.08 -2.23
N LEU A 139 4.08 -16.12 -2.97
CA LEU A 139 3.68 -17.27 -3.79
C LEU A 139 4.60 -17.51 -5.00
N SER A 140 5.23 -16.46 -5.52
CA SER A 140 6.19 -16.53 -6.64
C SER A 140 7.51 -17.20 -6.26
N ILE A 141 7.77 -17.42 -4.96
CA ILE A 141 9.00 -18.07 -4.50
C ILE A 141 8.96 -19.55 -4.89
N PRO A 142 10.00 -20.06 -5.59
CA PRO A 142 10.08 -21.47 -5.94
C PRO A 142 10.19 -22.35 -4.68
N SER A 143 9.46 -23.46 -4.66
CA SER A 143 9.56 -24.50 -3.62
C SER A 143 10.83 -25.33 -3.78
N GLY A 144 11.35 -25.89 -2.68
CA GLY A 144 12.50 -26.80 -2.70
C GLY A 144 13.86 -26.20 -2.33
N ILE A 145 13.91 -24.94 -1.87
CA ILE A 145 15.09 -24.41 -1.16
C ILE A 145 14.86 -24.65 0.33
N MET A 146 15.62 -25.59 0.89
CA MET A 146 15.52 -25.99 2.30
C MET A 146 16.43 -25.13 3.16
N VAL A 147 15.86 -24.35 4.09
CA VAL A 147 16.64 -23.51 5.02
C VAL A 147 17.17 -24.33 6.20
N ILE A 148 16.39 -25.34 6.62
CA ILE A 148 16.68 -26.15 7.81
C ILE A 148 16.53 -27.63 7.43
N PRO A 149 17.64 -28.31 7.08
CA PRO A 149 17.60 -29.73 6.69
C PRO A 149 17.12 -30.67 7.80
N GLU A 150 17.20 -30.25 9.07
CA GLU A 150 16.75 -31.02 10.24
C GLU A 150 15.23 -31.07 10.42
N LYS A 151 14.45 -30.14 9.84
CA LYS A 151 13.01 -29.98 10.13
C LYS A 151 12.08 -29.99 8.91
N LEU A 152 12.60 -30.23 7.70
CA LEU A 152 11.79 -30.27 6.46
C LEU A 152 11.00 -28.97 6.16
N ILE A 153 11.39 -27.82 6.72
CA ILE A 153 10.72 -26.54 6.49
C ILE A 153 11.30 -25.83 5.26
N ASP A 154 10.42 -25.56 4.29
CA ASP A 154 10.74 -24.84 3.05
C ASP A 154 10.79 -23.32 3.27
N VAL A 155 11.70 -22.61 2.58
CA VAL A 155 11.74 -21.12 2.55
C VAL A 155 10.35 -20.55 2.21
N LYS A 156 9.70 -21.16 1.22
CA LYS A 156 8.42 -20.69 0.68
C LYS A 156 7.34 -20.71 1.75
N GLU A 157 7.20 -21.82 2.46
CA GLU A 157 6.22 -21.99 3.55
C GLU A 157 6.47 -20.97 4.66
N LEU A 158 7.73 -20.84 5.09
CA LEU A 158 8.13 -19.87 6.11
C LEU A 158 7.73 -18.43 5.73
N ILE A 159 8.09 -17.99 4.53
CA ILE A 159 7.79 -16.63 4.05
C ILE A 159 6.29 -16.44 3.87
N LEU A 160 5.56 -17.46 3.42
CA LEU A 160 4.12 -17.40 3.21
C LEU A 160 3.38 -17.25 4.54
N VAL A 161 3.71 -18.05 5.55
CA VAL A 161 3.13 -17.94 6.92
C VAL A 161 3.42 -16.57 7.52
N MET A 162 4.67 -16.10 7.44
CA MET A 162 5.06 -14.78 7.94
C MET A 162 4.33 -13.65 7.21
N THR A 163 4.21 -13.73 5.88
CA THR A 163 3.53 -12.70 5.08
C THR A 163 2.05 -12.69 5.39
N TYR A 164 1.43 -13.86 5.48
CA TYR A 164 0.02 -14.02 5.84
C TYR A 164 -0.29 -13.42 7.20
N ALA A 165 0.48 -13.80 8.23
CA ALA A 165 0.33 -13.29 9.58
C ALA A 165 0.22 -11.77 9.61
N VAL A 166 1.16 -11.11 8.92
CA VAL A 166 1.23 -9.66 8.96
C VAL A 166 0.20 -9.01 8.00
N VAL A 167 -0.23 -9.69 6.92
CA VAL A 167 -1.37 -9.24 6.10
C VAL A 167 -2.68 -9.31 6.89
N VAL A 168 -2.98 -10.44 7.53
CA VAL A 168 -4.19 -10.60 8.35
C VAL A 168 -4.19 -9.58 9.49
N PHE A 169 -3.06 -9.41 10.18
CA PHE A 169 -2.92 -8.37 11.19
C PHE A 169 -3.19 -6.97 10.60
N SER A 170 -2.66 -6.66 9.42
CA SER A 170 -2.90 -5.37 8.76
C SER A 170 -4.37 -5.17 8.41
N ILE A 171 -5.05 -6.16 7.83
CA ILE A 171 -6.46 -6.06 7.45
C ILE A 171 -7.35 -5.92 8.70
N LEU A 172 -7.16 -6.79 9.71
CA LEU A 172 -8.00 -6.80 10.91
C LEU A 172 -7.71 -5.62 11.84
N VAL A 173 -6.44 -5.39 12.16
CA VAL A 173 -6.04 -4.37 13.14
C VAL A 173 -5.89 -3.02 12.47
N GLN A 174 -5.11 -2.89 11.40
CA GLN A 174 -4.92 -1.59 10.74
C GLN A 174 -6.20 -1.16 9.99
N GLY A 175 -6.91 -2.08 9.33
CA GLY A 175 -8.17 -1.79 8.64
C GLY A 175 -9.28 -1.32 9.58
N SER A 176 -9.41 -1.91 10.77
CA SER A 176 -10.37 -1.44 11.78
C SER A 176 -9.92 -0.13 12.47
N THR A 177 -8.61 0.05 12.67
CA THR A 177 -8.06 1.22 13.40
C THR A 177 -7.94 2.48 12.53
N ILE A 178 -7.90 2.34 11.20
CA ILE A 178 -7.69 3.48 10.30
C ILE A 178 -8.87 4.46 10.30
N THR A 179 -10.10 3.96 10.31
CA THR A 179 -11.33 4.76 10.31
C THR A 179 -11.41 5.71 11.52
N PRO A 180 -11.29 5.24 12.78
CA PRO A 180 -11.29 6.13 13.93
C PRO A 180 -10.06 7.04 13.98
N MET A 181 -8.93 6.63 13.41
CA MET A 181 -7.73 7.46 13.34
C MET A 181 -7.90 8.63 12.36
N ILE A 182 -8.52 8.41 11.20
CA ILE A 182 -8.85 9.46 10.22
C ILE A 182 -9.83 10.47 10.82
N GLU A 183 -10.84 10.01 11.56
CA GLU A 183 -11.77 10.92 12.23
C GLU A 183 -11.10 11.79 13.30
N LYS A 184 -10.20 11.20 14.10
CA LYS A 184 -9.41 11.95 15.09
C LYS A 184 -8.49 12.96 14.41
N ALA A 185 -7.87 12.60 13.30
CA ALA A 185 -7.03 13.52 12.51
C ALA A 185 -7.83 14.69 11.95
N LYS A 186 -9.01 14.44 11.36
CA LYS A 186 -9.91 15.50 10.86
C LYS A 186 -10.35 16.45 11.98
N LYS A 187 -10.63 15.94 13.18
CA LYS A 187 -10.96 16.77 14.35
C LYS A 187 -9.78 17.62 14.80
N ALA A 188 -8.57 17.05 14.85
CA ALA A 188 -7.35 17.78 15.19
C ALA A 188 -7.00 18.87 14.16
N GLU A 189 -7.17 18.61 12.86
CA GLU A 189 -6.97 19.62 11.82
C GLU A 189 -7.97 20.76 11.92
N LYS A 190 -9.25 20.47 12.20
CA LYS A 190 -10.26 21.50 12.43
C LYS A 190 -9.94 22.36 13.65
N ALA A 191 -9.43 21.77 14.73
CA ALA A 191 -9.01 22.50 15.93
C ALA A 191 -7.81 23.43 15.64
N LEU A 192 -6.80 22.93 14.94
CA LEU A 192 -5.64 23.73 14.51
C LEU A 192 -6.02 24.87 13.56
N GLN A 193 -6.99 24.64 12.66
CA GLN A 193 -7.52 25.70 11.80
C GLN A 193 -8.34 26.74 12.58
N ALA A 194 -9.08 26.32 13.61
CA ALA A 194 -9.84 27.23 14.48
C ALA A 194 -8.92 28.12 15.32
N GLU A 195 -7.84 27.57 15.89
CA GLU A 195 -6.81 28.37 16.60
C GLU A 195 -6.14 29.37 15.66
N ARG A 196 -5.76 28.96 14.45
CA ARG A 196 -5.11 29.85 13.47
C ARG A 196 -6.01 30.98 12.97
N ASN A 197 -7.32 30.74 12.90
CA ASN A 197 -8.30 31.78 12.52
C ASN A 197 -8.57 32.76 13.67
N THR A 198 -8.55 32.29 14.93
CA THR A 198 -8.71 33.15 16.11
C THR A 198 -7.49 34.07 16.30
N ASP A 199 -6.28 33.54 16.08
CA ASP A 199 -5.04 34.31 16.23
C ASP A 199 -4.89 35.39 15.13
N ASN A 200 -5.38 35.11 13.92
CA ASN A 200 -5.41 36.05 12.81
C ASN A 200 -6.55 37.10 12.90
N GLN A 201 -7.42 36.99 13.92
CA GLN A 201 -8.49 37.95 14.24
C GLN A 201 -8.21 38.77 15.51
N SER A 202 -7.07 38.55 16.19
CA SER A 202 -6.62 39.44 17.26
C SER A 202 -6.39 40.84 16.70
N PRO A 203 -7.12 41.88 17.14
CA PRO A 203 -6.89 43.22 16.67
C PRO A 203 -5.47 43.64 17.07
N MET A 204 -4.69 44.10 16.09
CA MET A 204 -3.41 44.76 16.33
C MET A 204 -3.59 45.79 17.46
N PRO A 205 -2.81 45.74 18.56
CA PRO A 205 -2.85 46.80 19.54
C PRO A 205 -2.51 48.11 18.83
N GLN A 206 -3.45 49.06 18.86
CA GLN A 206 -3.24 50.43 18.39
C GLN A 206 -2.21 51.12 19.30
N GLN A 207 -0.94 50.91 19.02
CA GLN A 207 0.23 51.67 19.49
C GLN A 207 1.20 51.60 18.29
N GLU A 208 1.53 52.64 17.54
CA GLU A 208 1.84 54.03 17.82
C GLU A 208 1.33 54.92 16.66
N GLN A 209 0.40 55.82 16.94
CA GLN A 209 0.23 57.06 16.17
C GLN A 209 0.72 58.22 17.06
N GLN A 210 2.01 58.24 17.35
CA GLN A 210 2.71 59.45 17.77
C GLN A 210 4.12 59.35 17.18
N HIS A 211 4.34 60.01 16.04
CA HIS A 211 5.46 60.91 15.76
C HIS A 211 5.33 61.49 14.35
#